data_AF-A0A7C5BGP0-F1
#
_entry.id   AF-A0A7C5BGP0-F1
#
_cell.length_a   1.000
_cell.length_b   1.000
_cell.length_c   1.000
_cell.angle_alpha   90.00
_cell.angle_beta   90.00
_cell.angle_gamma   90.00
#
_symmetry.space_group_name_H-M   'P 1'
#
loop_
_entity.id
_entity.type
_entity.pdbx_description
1 polymer ?
#
loop_
_entity_poly.entity_id
_entity_poly.type
_entity_poly.pdbx_seq_one_letter_code
_entity_poly.pdbx_strand_id
1 'polypeptide(L)'
;PFNIVNTITKIKESYHQKILDNTKGASFGTIHEIVKQKEPNLDKFLIYDNYERLCLVDHIVDKKITLDDFLQNRFDTINNVYDLNFKKYKDSIEIVYHCSLEDLVFTKKIIFSNLCGFNVIYNFKKKKRLINKLFAVEFNLFLPSLKDVFRKSTSLIPLVSLSVFKNLTSFVILDNNKNITLNFKFDKSNVFTSPIFSVSSSEDGFEKVYQELSVLFITENKDRFNLSLSIKNGR
;
A
#
# COMPACT_ATOMS: atom_id res chain seq x y z
N PRO A 1 -19.51 6.51 -9.82
CA PRO A 1 -18.53 5.40 -9.81
C PRO A 1 -17.46 5.70 -8.76
N PHE A 2 -16.98 4.72 -8.01
CA PHE A 2 -15.94 4.91 -6.97
C PHE A 2 -14.67 4.17 -7.37
N ASN A 3 -13.52 4.86 -7.33
CA ASN A 3 -12.23 4.28 -7.66
C ASN A 3 -11.46 3.98 -6.36
N ILE A 4 -11.31 2.70 -6.01
CA ILE A 4 -10.57 2.24 -4.82
C ILE A 4 -9.05 2.41 -4.97
N VAL A 5 -8.55 2.71 -6.16
CA VAL A 5 -7.14 2.98 -6.45
C VAL A 5 -6.88 4.44 -6.80
N ASN A 6 -7.73 5.36 -6.30
CA ASN A 6 -7.49 6.80 -6.41
C ASN A 6 -6.46 7.28 -5.36
N THR A 7 -5.27 6.71 -5.47
CA THR A 7 -4.16 6.79 -4.52
C THR A 7 -3.16 7.87 -4.94
N ILE A 8 -2.29 8.31 -4.03
CA ILE A 8 -1.26 9.31 -4.34
C ILE A 8 0.13 8.86 -3.90
N THR A 9 1.13 9.14 -4.71
CA THR A 9 2.54 8.94 -4.37
C THR A 9 3.05 10.19 -3.66
N LYS A 10 3.64 10.06 -2.47
CA LYS A 10 4.17 11.18 -1.71
C LYS A 10 5.49 11.65 -2.30
N ILE A 11 5.47 12.85 -2.87
CA ILE A 11 6.64 13.52 -3.44
C ILE A 11 7.04 14.72 -2.59
N LYS A 12 8.27 15.20 -2.81
CA LYS A 12 8.74 16.42 -2.17
C LYS A 12 8.08 17.64 -2.80
N GLU A 13 7.42 18.44 -1.98
CA GLU A 13 6.86 19.73 -2.36
C GLU A 13 7.72 20.88 -1.83
N SER A 14 7.69 22.04 -2.49
CA SER A 14 8.58 23.18 -2.18
C SER A 14 8.37 23.70 -0.75
N TYR A 15 7.14 23.70 -0.26
CA TYR A 15 6.80 24.17 1.09
C TYR A 15 7.28 23.25 2.21
N HIS A 16 7.64 21.99 1.92
CA HIS A 16 8.17 21.08 2.95
C HIS A 16 9.46 21.60 3.58
N GLN A 17 10.25 22.39 2.83
CA GLN A 17 11.46 23.01 3.37
C GLN A 17 11.12 23.96 4.54
N LYS A 18 10.04 24.75 4.41
CA LYS A 18 9.57 25.65 5.47
C LYS A 18 9.20 24.90 6.75
N ILE A 19 8.67 23.68 6.62
CA ILE A 19 8.32 22.85 7.78
C ILE A 19 9.59 22.38 8.49
N LEU A 20 10.57 21.89 7.74
CA LEU A 20 11.85 21.41 8.27
C LEU A 20 12.66 22.51 8.96
N ASP A 21 12.69 23.71 8.39
CA ASP A 21 13.46 24.83 8.92
C ASP A 21 12.88 25.33 10.26
N ASN A 22 11.55 25.34 10.39
CA ASN A 22 10.86 25.65 11.65
C ASN A 22 11.16 24.63 12.75
N THR A 23 11.18 23.33 12.43
CA THR A 23 11.52 22.29 13.42
C THR A 23 12.96 22.40 13.90
N LYS A 24 13.89 22.88 13.05
CA LYS A 24 15.31 23.06 13.39
C LYS A 24 15.62 24.39 14.09
N GLY A 25 14.63 25.26 14.30
CA GLY A 25 14.84 26.59 14.89
C GLY A 25 15.64 27.54 13.99
N ALA A 26 15.74 27.27 12.68
CA ALA A 26 16.44 28.12 11.74
C ALA A 26 15.55 29.29 11.33
N SER A 27 15.67 30.43 12.03
CA SER A 27 14.96 31.67 11.67
C SER A 27 15.61 32.32 10.45
N PHE A 28 15.21 31.91 9.24
CA PHE A 28 15.50 32.66 8.02
C PHE A 28 14.16 33.07 7.38
N GLY A 29 13.64 34.22 7.80
CA GLY A 29 12.43 34.80 7.21
C GLY A 29 12.02 36.09 7.93
N THR A 30 11.77 37.13 7.15
CA THR A 30 11.17 38.40 7.60
C THR A 30 9.84 38.15 8.32
N ILE A 31 9.49 39.06 9.24
CA ILE A 31 8.45 38.97 10.28
C ILE A 31 7.01 38.70 9.74
N HIS A 32 6.83 38.51 8.45
CA HIS A 32 5.55 38.20 7.78
C HIS A 32 5.32 36.73 7.42
N GLU A 33 6.28 35.82 7.58
CA GLU A 33 6.08 34.38 7.35
C GLU A 33 6.03 33.59 8.67
N ILE A 34 5.08 33.90 9.55
CA ILE A 34 4.74 32.97 10.64
C ILE A 34 4.06 31.78 9.99
N VAL A 35 4.85 30.74 9.72
CA VAL A 35 4.35 29.43 9.30
C VAL A 35 3.44 28.90 10.39
N LYS A 36 2.13 28.98 10.18
CA LYS A 36 1.15 28.35 11.05
C LYS A 36 1.16 26.84 10.77
N GLN A 37 1.65 26.05 11.72
CA GLN A 37 1.43 24.61 11.74
C GLN A 37 0.19 24.33 12.58
N LYS A 38 -0.80 23.63 12.02
CA LYS A 38 -2.02 23.26 12.76
C LYS A 38 -1.77 22.10 13.73
N GLU A 39 -0.78 21.26 13.42
CA GLU A 39 -0.41 20.08 14.21
C GLU A 39 1.10 20.09 14.52
N PRO A 40 1.52 19.63 15.71
CA PRO A 40 2.95 19.48 16.02
C PRO A 40 3.56 18.27 15.31
N ASN A 41 4.87 18.32 15.04
CA ASN A 41 5.67 17.23 14.46
C ASN A 41 5.29 16.84 13.01
N LEU A 42 4.83 17.80 12.18
CA LEU A 42 4.53 17.53 10.77
C LEU A 42 5.75 17.04 9.97
N ASP A 43 6.96 17.39 10.40
CA ASP A 43 8.23 16.91 9.83
C ASP A 43 8.34 15.37 9.82
N LYS A 44 7.74 14.69 10.79
CA LYS A 44 7.74 13.22 10.88
C LYS A 44 6.89 12.54 9.81
N PHE A 45 5.98 13.29 9.18
CA PHE A 45 5.12 12.80 8.10
C PHE A 45 5.70 13.11 6.71
N LEU A 46 6.84 13.81 6.63
CA LEU A 46 7.57 14.09 5.38
C LEU A 46 8.39 12.87 4.92
N ILE A 47 7.70 11.75 4.72
CA ILE A 47 8.25 10.51 4.18
C ILE A 47 7.90 10.48 2.69
N TYR A 48 8.92 10.49 1.84
CA TYR A 48 8.76 10.45 0.38
C TYR A 48 8.82 9.03 -0.14
N ASP A 49 7.99 8.74 -1.12
CA ASP A 49 7.90 7.42 -1.73
C ASP A 49 8.92 7.27 -2.86
N ASN A 50 9.49 6.07 -2.98
CA ASN A 50 10.43 5.66 -4.03
C ASN A 50 9.77 4.73 -5.08
N TYR A 51 8.45 4.53 -4.99
CA TYR A 51 7.63 3.76 -5.92
C TYR A 51 6.23 4.37 -6.01
N GLU A 52 5.50 4.04 -7.07
CA GLU A 52 4.11 4.48 -7.22
C GLU A 52 3.18 3.67 -6.31
N ARG A 53 2.34 4.37 -5.54
CA ARG A 53 1.38 3.73 -4.64
C ARG A 53 0.18 3.21 -5.41
N LEU A 54 0.29 1.97 -5.90
CA LEU A 54 -0.73 1.27 -6.68
C LEU A 54 -1.24 0.02 -5.95
N CYS A 55 -2.07 -0.76 -6.64
CA CYS A 55 -2.40 -2.12 -6.24
C CYS A 55 -1.44 -3.14 -6.84
N LEU A 56 -1.23 -4.24 -6.13
CA LEU A 56 -0.33 -5.32 -6.52
C LEU A 56 1.10 -4.83 -6.78
N VAL A 57 1.62 -3.94 -5.94
CA VAL A 57 3.04 -3.54 -6.02
C VAL A 57 3.86 -4.65 -5.38
N ASP A 58 4.89 -5.13 -6.10
CA ASP A 58 5.66 -6.30 -5.69
C ASP A 58 6.95 -5.84 -4.97
N HIS A 59 7.20 -6.39 -3.80
CA HIS A 59 8.33 -6.00 -2.94
C HIS A 59 9.14 -7.21 -2.48
N ILE A 60 10.38 -6.95 -2.09
CA ILE A 60 11.28 -7.88 -1.43
C ILE A 60 11.67 -7.29 -0.07
N VAL A 61 11.27 -7.98 1.00
CA VAL A 61 11.39 -7.51 2.39
C VAL A 61 12.29 -8.41 3.22
N ASP A 62 12.86 -7.88 4.31
CA ASP A 62 13.58 -8.72 5.28
C ASP A 62 12.62 -9.67 6.01
N LYS A 63 13.09 -10.87 6.39
CA LYS A 63 12.31 -11.82 7.20
C LYS A 63 11.86 -11.25 8.54
N LYS A 64 12.58 -10.26 9.07
CA LYS A 64 12.33 -9.55 10.32
C LYS A 64 11.83 -8.11 10.09
N ILE A 65 11.24 -7.82 8.92
CA ILE A 65 10.67 -6.51 8.62
C ILE A 65 9.79 -5.98 9.77
N THR A 66 10.02 -4.73 10.14
CA THR A 66 9.30 -4.05 11.22
C THR A 66 8.22 -3.10 10.68
N LEU A 67 7.34 -2.61 11.55
CA LEU A 67 6.39 -1.56 11.18
C LEU A 67 7.08 -0.26 10.77
N ASP A 68 8.23 0.06 11.36
CA ASP A 68 9.00 1.26 10.99
C ASP A 68 9.62 1.11 9.60
N ASP A 69 10.15 -0.09 9.27
CA ASP A 69 10.62 -0.37 7.90
C ASP A 69 9.49 -0.23 6.89
N PHE A 70 8.28 -0.69 7.24
CA PHE A 70 7.12 -0.54 6.38
C PHE A 70 6.72 0.92 6.18
N LEU A 71 6.66 1.70 7.28
CA LEU A 71 6.30 3.12 7.24
C LEU A 71 7.29 3.97 6.43
N GLN A 72 8.58 3.65 6.55
CA GLN A 72 9.68 4.38 5.94
C GLN A 72 10.06 3.83 4.54
N ASN A 73 9.28 2.92 3.98
CA ASN A 73 9.55 2.26 2.70
C ASN A 73 10.95 1.61 2.61
N ARG A 74 11.46 1.03 3.71
CA ARG A 74 12.80 0.41 3.78
C ARG A 74 12.78 -1.04 3.29
N PHE A 75 12.51 -1.21 2.01
CA PHE A 75 12.51 -2.51 1.31
C PHE A 75 12.72 -2.30 -0.19
N ASP A 76 13.03 -3.40 -0.91
CA ASP A 76 13.27 -3.31 -2.36
C ASP A 76 11.93 -3.45 -3.11
N THR A 77 11.54 -2.44 -3.87
CA THR A 77 10.36 -2.52 -4.76
C THR A 77 10.76 -2.96 -6.16
N ILE A 78 10.01 -3.89 -6.75
CA ILE A 78 10.19 -4.35 -8.12
C ILE A 78 9.32 -3.50 -9.04
N ASN A 79 9.95 -2.57 -9.77
CA ASN A 79 9.28 -1.66 -10.69
C ASN A 79 9.84 -1.78 -12.11
N ASN A 80 9.00 -1.53 -13.12
CA ASN A 80 9.41 -1.33 -14.52
C ASN A 80 10.26 -2.46 -15.16
N VAL A 81 10.10 -3.70 -14.71
CA VAL A 81 10.85 -4.88 -15.20
C VAL A 81 9.97 -6.00 -15.75
N TYR A 82 8.73 -5.68 -16.11
CA TYR A 82 7.75 -6.69 -16.49
C TYR A 82 7.46 -6.71 -17.98
N ASP A 83 7.58 -7.89 -18.58
CA ASP A 83 7.02 -8.15 -19.90
C ASP A 83 5.54 -8.54 -19.77
N LEU A 84 4.67 -7.82 -20.47
CA LEU A 84 3.22 -7.99 -20.40
C LEU A 84 2.72 -8.83 -21.57
N ASN A 85 1.90 -9.83 -21.25
CA ASN A 85 1.06 -10.54 -22.21
C ASN A 85 -0.37 -10.59 -21.69
N PHE A 86 -1.37 -10.68 -22.57
CA PHE A 86 -2.75 -10.89 -22.15
C PHE A 86 -3.49 -11.85 -23.08
N LYS A 87 -4.51 -12.51 -22.54
CA LYS A 87 -5.44 -13.37 -23.27
C LYS A 87 -6.86 -13.03 -22.87
N LYS A 88 -7.72 -12.84 -23.86
CA LYS A 88 -9.15 -12.64 -23.66
C LYS A 88 -9.88 -13.93 -23.96
N TYR A 89 -10.76 -14.33 -23.04
CA TYR A 89 -11.69 -15.44 -23.19
C TYR A 89 -13.12 -14.89 -23.24
N LYS A 90 -14.10 -15.78 -23.40
CA LYS A 90 -15.52 -15.41 -23.45
C LYS A 90 -15.94 -14.62 -22.20
N ASP A 91 -15.60 -15.12 -21.01
CA ASP A 91 -16.08 -14.61 -19.72
C ASP A 91 -14.94 -14.15 -18.78
N SER A 92 -13.71 -14.06 -19.29
CA SER A 92 -12.55 -13.67 -18.50
C SER A 92 -11.43 -13.00 -19.32
N ILE A 93 -10.58 -12.25 -18.64
CA ILE A 93 -9.34 -11.69 -19.17
C ILE A 93 -8.20 -12.13 -18.25
N GLU A 94 -7.16 -12.72 -18.83
CA GLU A 94 -5.91 -13.02 -18.14
C GLU A 94 -4.82 -12.03 -18.59
N ILE A 95 -4.17 -11.38 -17.63
CA ILE A 95 -2.99 -10.55 -17.84
C ILE A 95 -1.82 -11.23 -17.15
N VAL A 96 -0.73 -11.48 -17.87
CA VAL A 96 0.45 -12.18 -17.37
C VAL A 96 1.66 -11.28 -17.49
N TYR A 97 2.20 -10.89 -16.33
CA TYR A 97 3.46 -10.18 -16.22
C TYR A 97 4.57 -11.19 -15.96
N HIS A 98 5.66 -11.08 -16.71
CA HIS A 98 6.87 -11.87 -16.53
C HIS A 98 7.97 -10.98 -15.97
N CYS A 99 8.53 -11.35 -14.82
CA CYS A 99 9.66 -10.68 -14.22
C CYS A 99 10.87 -11.60 -14.31
N SER A 100 11.98 -11.09 -14.85
CA SER A 100 13.22 -11.84 -15.02
C SER A 100 14.41 -11.02 -14.54
N LEU A 101 14.66 -11.04 -13.24
CA LEU A 101 15.86 -10.51 -12.62
C LEU A 101 16.94 -11.60 -12.54
N GLU A 102 18.20 -11.19 -12.33
CA GLU A 102 19.32 -12.13 -12.23
C GLU A 102 19.09 -13.19 -11.16
N ASP A 103 18.54 -12.84 -10.00
CA ASP A 103 18.39 -13.71 -8.83
C ASP A 103 16.93 -14.07 -8.49
N LEU A 104 15.97 -13.59 -9.28
CA LEU A 104 14.54 -13.79 -9.08
C LEU A 104 13.80 -13.80 -10.42
N VAL A 105 13.10 -14.89 -10.71
CA VAL A 105 12.28 -15.04 -11.93
C VAL A 105 10.91 -15.54 -11.52
N PHE A 106 9.86 -14.81 -11.89
CA PHE A 106 8.48 -15.21 -11.61
C PHE A 106 7.51 -14.71 -12.67
N THR A 107 6.31 -15.30 -12.64
CA THR A 107 5.16 -14.83 -13.40
C THR A 107 4.08 -14.37 -12.44
N LYS A 108 3.43 -13.26 -12.74
CA LYS A 108 2.25 -12.75 -12.05
C LYS A 108 1.09 -12.76 -13.02
N LYS A 109 0.16 -13.69 -12.82
CA LYS A 109 -1.04 -13.82 -13.63
C LYS A 109 -2.21 -13.21 -12.87
N ILE A 110 -2.82 -12.17 -13.43
CA ILE A 110 -4.05 -11.54 -12.94
C ILE A 110 -5.22 -12.01 -13.80
N ILE A 111 -6.30 -12.47 -13.18
CA ILE A 111 -7.47 -13.03 -13.83
C ILE A 111 -8.70 -12.24 -13.41
N PHE A 112 -9.31 -11.55 -14.36
CA PHE A 112 -10.60 -10.88 -14.21
C PHE A 112 -11.68 -11.77 -14.81
N SER A 113 -12.79 -11.96 -14.10
CA SER A 113 -13.98 -12.67 -14.60
C SER A 113 -15.18 -11.72 -14.59
N ASN A 114 -16.39 -12.27 -14.75
CA ASN A 114 -17.66 -11.55 -14.56
C ASN A 114 -17.96 -11.16 -13.10
N LEU A 115 -17.13 -11.57 -12.13
CA LEU A 115 -17.29 -11.22 -10.72
C LEU A 115 -16.62 -9.88 -10.40
N CYS A 116 -17.15 -9.15 -9.42
CA CYS A 116 -16.56 -7.91 -8.93
C CYS A 116 -15.30 -8.20 -8.10
N GLY A 117 -14.15 -8.21 -8.78
CA GLY A 117 -12.87 -8.60 -8.19
C GLY A 117 -11.91 -9.22 -9.20
N PHE A 118 -10.84 -9.83 -8.68
CA PHE A 118 -9.87 -10.55 -9.49
C PHE A 118 -9.10 -11.58 -8.65
N ASN A 119 -8.46 -12.51 -9.36
CA ASN A 119 -7.49 -13.45 -8.77
C ASN A 119 -6.10 -13.14 -9.30
N VAL A 120 -5.09 -13.37 -8.48
CA VAL A 120 -3.67 -13.22 -8.81
C VAL A 120 -2.93 -14.47 -8.40
N ILE A 121 -2.11 -14.98 -9.31
CA ILE A 121 -1.28 -16.15 -9.10
C ILE A 121 0.15 -15.78 -9.45
N TYR A 122 1.02 -15.85 -8.45
CA TYR A 122 2.46 -15.75 -8.62
C TYR A 122 3.05 -17.14 -8.71
N ASN A 123 3.90 -17.39 -9.71
CA ASN A 123 4.69 -18.63 -9.82
C ASN A 123 6.17 -18.27 -9.93
N PHE A 124 6.98 -18.72 -8.98
CA PHE A 124 8.41 -18.45 -8.90
C PHE A 124 9.20 -19.60 -9.54
N LYS A 125 10.02 -19.28 -10.54
CA LYS A 125 10.93 -20.23 -11.21
C LYS A 125 12.35 -20.17 -10.65
N LYS A 126 12.82 -18.97 -10.30
CA LYS A 126 14.11 -18.72 -9.66
C LYS A 126 13.87 -17.84 -8.45
N LYS A 127 14.37 -18.25 -7.28
CA LYS A 127 14.08 -17.58 -6.00
C LYS A 127 15.31 -17.39 -5.12
N LYS A 128 16.50 -17.23 -5.72
CA LYS A 128 17.77 -17.02 -5.00
C LYS A 128 17.69 -15.79 -4.09
N ARG A 129 17.08 -14.71 -4.58
CA ARG A 129 16.81 -13.48 -3.80
C ARG A 129 15.95 -13.72 -2.56
N LEU A 130 15.07 -14.73 -2.60
CA LEU A 130 14.11 -15.06 -1.53
C LEU A 130 14.65 -16.09 -0.52
N ILE A 131 15.92 -16.50 -0.60
CA ILE A 131 16.51 -17.44 0.38
C ILE A 131 16.50 -16.80 1.77
N ASN A 132 16.92 -15.54 1.87
CA ASN A 132 17.04 -14.79 3.14
C ASN A 132 16.05 -13.62 3.26
N LYS A 133 15.30 -13.32 2.21
CA LYS A 133 14.24 -12.31 2.17
C LYS A 133 12.88 -12.97 1.93
N LEU A 134 11.81 -12.20 1.99
CA LEU A 134 10.46 -12.63 1.65
C LEU A 134 9.92 -11.79 0.50
N PHE A 135 9.01 -12.39 -0.27
CA PHE A 135 8.21 -11.64 -1.25
C PHE A 135 7.04 -10.99 -0.52
N ALA A 136 6.65 -9.79 -0.94
CA ALA A 136 5.48 -9.12 -0.41
C ALA A 136 4.70 -8.42 -1.52
N VAL A 137 3.38 -8.33 -1.36
CA VAL A 137 2.49 -7.68 -2.31
C VAL A 137 1.74 -6.57 -1.59
N GLU A 138 1.84 -5.34 -2.07
CA GLU A 138 1.18 -4.18 -1.49
C GLU A 138 -0.05 -3.76 -2.28
N PHE A 139 -1.07 -3.35 -1.54
CA PHE A 139 -2.26 -2.67 -2.03
C PHE A 139 -2.37 -1.31 -1.35
N ASN A 140 -2.33 -0.24 -2.14
CA ASN A 140 -2.73 1.09 -1.69
C ASN A 140 -4.21 1.30 -2.06
N LEU A 141 -5.03 1.66 -1.07
CA LEU A 141 -6.49 1.68 -1.17
C LEU A 141 -7.01 3.03 -0.72
N PHE A 142 -7.69 3.74 -1.63
CA PHE A 142 -8.39 4.98 -1.32
C PHE A 142 -9.70 4.67 -0.57
N LEU A 143 -9.73 4.94 0.73
CA LEU A 143 -10.85 4.70 1.64
C LEU A 143 -11.19 6.00 2.39
N PRO A 144 -12.18 6.80 1.98
CA PRO A 144 -12.19 8.25 2.22
C PRO A 144 -12.23 8.72 3.68
N SER A 145 -12.67 7.86 4.61
CA SER A 145 -12.76 8.23 6.02
C SER A 145 -12.10 7.17 6.88
N LEU A 146 -10.86 7.43 7.31
CA LEU A 146 -10.07 6.49 8.12
C LEU A 146 -10.82 5.98 9.38
N LYS A 147 -11.63 6.84 10.02
CA LYS A 147 -12.45 6.48 11.19
C LYS A 147 -13.52 5.44 10.89
N ASP A 148 -13.92 5.31 9.63
CA ASP A 148 -14.95 4.40 9.13
C ASP A 148 -14.34 3.12 8.52
N VAL A 149 -13.01 2.95 8.61
CA VAL A 149 -12.27 1.81 8.05
C VAL A 149 -11.92 0.79 9.12
N PHE A 150 -12.43 -0.43 8.94
CA PHE A 150 -12.26 -1.52 9.90
C PHE A 150 -11.80 -2.80 9.23
N ARG A 151 -11.01 -3.60 9.94
CA ARG A 151 -10.84 -5.02 9.66
C ARG A 151 -11.99 -5.80 10.31
N LYS A 152 -12.69 -6.61 9.53
CA LYS A 152 -13.69 -7.55 10.05
C LYS A 152 -13.02 -8.87 10.46
N SER A 153 -13.23 -9.27 11.72
CA SER A 153 -12.85 -10.57 12.26
C SER A 153 -13.96 -11.11 13.19
N THR A 154 -13.65 -11.69 14.35
CA THR A 154 -14.64 -11.93 15.41
C THR A 154 -15.23 -10.62 15.94
N SER A 155 -14.44 -9.55 15.90
CA SER A 155 -14.84 -8.16 16.15
C SER A 155 -14.39 -7.24 15.01
N LEU A 156 -14.92 -6.02 15.02
CA LEU A 156 -14.41 -4.93 14.17
C LEU A 156 -13.18 -4.31 14.82
N ILE A 157 -12.08 -4.26 14.08
CA ILE A 157 -10.81 -3.67 14.52
C ILE A 157 -10.56 -2.43 13.67
N PRO A 158 -10.53 -1.23 14.25
CA PRO A 158 -10.20 -0.01 13.50
C PRO A 158 -8.80 -0.09 12.87
N LEU A 159 -8.66 0.34 11.61
CA LEU A 159 -7.37 0.38 10.91
C LEU A 159 -6.74 1.78 10.92
N VAL A 160 -6.96 2.52 12.02
CA VAL A 160 -6.55 3.91 12.20
C VAL A 160 -5.06 4.08 12.55
N SER A 161 -4.36 2.98 12.80
CA SER A 161 -2.94 2.96 13.19
C SER A 161 -2.20 1.82 12.50
N LEU A 162 -0.87 1.91 12.51
CA LEU A 162 -0.02 0.81 12.05
C LEU A 162 -0.35 -0.47 12.80
N SER A 163 -0.58 -1.55 12.06
CA SER A 163 -1.01 -2.82 12.63
C SER A 163 -0.34 -3.99 11.92
N VAL A 164 -0.09 -5.08 12.67
CA VAL A 164 0.43 -6.34 12.15
C VAL A 164 -0.51 -7.47 12.51
N PHE A 165 -0.89 -8.25 11.51
CA PHE A 165 -1.69 -9.46 11.67
C PHE A 165 -0.91 -10.65 11.13
N LYS A 166 -0.66 -11.66 11.96
CA LYS A 166 0.22 -12.77 11.60
C LYS A 166 -0.57 -13.99 11.10
N ASN A 167 0.03 -14.74 10.18
CA ASN A 167 -0.43 -16.07 9.76
C ASN A 167 -1.88 -16.12 9.28
N LEU A 168 -2.33 -15.10 8.55
CA LEU A 168 -3.69 -15.04 8.00
C LEU A 168 -3.78 -15.71 6.63
N THR A 169 -4.99 -16.15 6.27
CA THR A 169 -5.34 -16.64 4.92
C THR A 169 -6.48 -15.82 4.29
N SER A 170 -7.03 -14.87 5.05
CA SER A 170 -8.01 -13.91 4.58
C SER A 170 -7.91 -12.60 5.36
N PHE A 171 -8.33 -11.52 4.73
CA PHE A 171 -8.35 -10.19 5.31
C PHE A 171 -9.55 -9.43 4.76
N VAL A 172 -10.45 -8.99 5.62
CA VAL A 172 -11.67 -8.30 5.20
C VAL A 172 -11.61 -6.86 5.70
N ILE A 173 -11.68 -5.91 4.78
CA ILE A 173 -11.75 -4.48 5.07
C ILE A 173 -13.17 -4.00 4.83
N LEU A 174 -13.72 -3.27 5.78
CA LEU A 174 -14.99 -2.58 5.70
C LEU A 174 -14.71 -1.09 5.66
N ASP A 175 -15.33 -0.41 4.70
CA ASP A 175 -15.48 1.04 4.66
C ASP A 175 -16.95 1.38 4.86
N ASN A 176 -17.30 1.84 6.06
CA ASN A 176 -18.67 2.23 6.41
C ASN A 176 -19.06 3.60 5.81
N ASN A 177 -18.11 4.41 5.34
CA ASN A 177 -18.40 5.67 4.68
C ASN A 177 -18.99 5.45 3.28
N LYS A 178 -18.38 4.52 2.52
CA LYS A 178 -18.82 4.16 1.17
C LYS A 178 -19.67 2.90 1.11
N ASN A 179 -19.85 2.19 2.23
CA ASN A 179 -20.50 0.88 2.31
C ASN A 179 -19.83 -0.15 1.38
N ILE A 180 -18.50 -0.17 1.36
CA ILE A 180 -17.69 -1.09 0.55
C ILE A 180 -17.08 -2.16 1.45
N THR A 181 -17.12 -3.41 1.01
CA THR A 181 -16.39 -4.52 1.60
C THR A 181 -15.34 -5.04 0.63
N LEU A 182 -14.08 -5.02 1.03
CA LEU A 182 -12.97 -5.62 0.32
C LEU A 182 -12.61 -6.93 1.01
N ASN A 183 -12.78 -8.05 0.32
CA ASN A 183 -12.51 -9.38 0.84
C ASN A 183 -11.29 -9.97 0.13
N PHE A 184 -10.16 -10.00 0.85
CA PHE A 184 -8.95 -10.66 0.40
C PHE A 184 -8.92 -12.11 0.86
N LYS A 185 -8.58 -13.02 -0.05
CA LYS A 185 -8.19 -14.40 0.27
C LYS A 185 -6.81 -14.67 -0.30
N PHE A 186 -5.96 -15.35 0.43
CA PHE A 186 -4.57 -15.53 0.04
C PHE A 186 -3.95 -16.74 0.73
N ASP A 187 -2.85 -17.24 0.16
CA ASP A 187 -2.02 -18.22 0.85
C ASP A 187 -1.44 -17.62 2.13
N LYS A 188 -1.27 -18.44 3.17
CA LYS A 188 -0.86 -18.01 4.51
C LYS A 188 0.25 -16.93 4.49
N SER A 189 -0.06 -15.75 5.04
CA SER A 189 0.79 -14.56 5.00
C SER A 189 0.66 -13.72 6.27
N ASN A 190 1.66 -12.88 6.55
CA ASN A 190 1.50 -11.77 7.49
C ASN A 190 0.94 -10.56 6.74
N VAL A 191 0.09 -9.78 7.39
CA VAL A 191 -0.53 -8.58 6.82
C VAL A 191 -0.15 -7.38 7.66
N PHE A 192 0.51 -6.41 7.06
CA PHE A 192 0.79 -5.12 7.68
C PHE A 192 -0.19 -4.10 7.09
N THR A 193 -0.69 -3.19 7.92
CA THR A 193 -1.54 -2.09 7.46
C THR A 193 -1.00 -0.77 7.99
N SER A 194 -1.01 0.26 7.16
CA SER A 194 -0.59 1.61 7.54
C SER A 194 -1.52 2.65 6.90
N PRO A 195 -2.16 3.53 7.69
CA PRO A 195 -2.76 4.73 7.13
C PRO A 195 -1.67 5.66 6.62
N ILE A 196 -1.77 6.05 5.35
CA ILE A 196 -0.82 6.95 4.71
C ILE A 196 -1.37 8.36 4.81
N PHE A 197 -0.50 9.26 5.25
CA PHE A 197 -0.77 10.68 5.36
C PHE A 197 0.21 11.47 4.50
N SER A 198 -0.28 12.55 3.89
CA SER A 198 0.55 13.61 3.32
C SER A 198 0.49 14.86 4.20
N VAL A 199 1.38 15.81 3.94
CA VAL A 199 1.30 17.15 4.53
C VAL A 199 0.85 18.11 3.44
N SER A 200 -0.20 18.86 3.71
CA SER A 200 -0.79 19.81 2.77
C SER A 200 -0.66 21.25 3.26
N SER A 201 -0.60 22.20 2.33
CA SER A 201 -0.59 23.63 2.59
C SER A 201 -1.97 24.22 2.33
N SER A 202 -2.52 24.93 3.32
CA SER A 202 -3.75 25.72 3.21
C SER A 202 -3.51 27.18 3.61
N GLU A 203 -4.47 28.07 3.36
CA GLU A 203 -4.42 29.47 3.84
C GLU A 203 -4.29 29.55 5.37
N ASP A 204 -4.89 28.59 6.08
CA ASP A 204 -4.86 28.48 7.53
C ASP A 204 -3.60 27.78 8.09
N GLY A 205 -2.66 27.41 7.22
CA GLY A 205 -1.40 26.76 7.58
C GLY A 205 -1.26 25.32 7.10
N PHE A 206 -0.21 24.66 7.59
CA PHE A 206 0.11 23.27 7.23
C PHE A 206 -0.65 22.27 8.10
N GLU A 207 -1.14 21.20 7.48
CA GLU A 207 -1.87 20.13 8.15
C GLU A 207 -1.55 18.76 7.56
N LYS A 208 -1.80 17.73 8.36
CA LYS A 208 -1.68 16.35 7.94
C LYS A 208 -3.01 15.89 7.35
N VAL A 209 -2.97 15.30 6.17
CA VAL A 209 -4.16 14.82 5.46
C VAL A 209 -4.04 13.32 5.24
N TYR A 210 -5.06 12.58 5.66
CA TYR A 210 -5.16 11.15 5.35
C TYR A 210 -5.48 10.95 3.87
N GLN A 211 -4.77 10.04 3.23
CA GLN A 211 -4.89 9.81 1.79
C GLN A 211 -5.47 8.43 1.49
N GLU A 212 -4.94 7.40 2.15
CA GLU A 212 -5.20 6.02 1.75
C GLU A 212 -4.74 5.03 2.82
N LEU A 213 -5.16 3.79 2.68
CA LEU A 213 -4.70 2.67 3.49
C LEU A 213 -3.74 1.81 2.65
N SER A 214 -2.50 1.68 3.08
CA SER A 214 -1.57 0.69 2.55
C SER A 214 -1.75 -0.64 3.29
N VAL A 215 -1.80 -1.74 2.53
CA VAL A 215 -1.95 -3.11 3.01
C VAL A 215 -0.88 -3.98 2.35
N LEU A 216 0.07 -4.49 3.14
CA LEU A 216 1.19 -5.29 2.67
C LEU A 216 1.03 -6.75 3.10
N PHE A 217 0.90 -7.65 2.11
CA PHE A 217 0.83 -9.10 2.30
C PHE A 217 2.24 -9.69 2.17
N ILE A 218 2.84 -10.13 3.27
CA ILE A 218 4.18 -10.73 3.31
C ILE A 218 4.04 -12.24 3.25
N THR A 219 4.54 -12.85 2.18
CA THR A 219 4.31 -14.25 1.86
C THR A 219 5.25 -15.18 2.61
N GLU A 220 4.88 -16.45 2.71
CA GLU A 220 5.83 -17.53 3.00
C GLU A 220 6.72 -17.81 1.78
N ASN A 221 7.89 -18.42 1.99
CA ASN A 221 8.80 -18.79 0.90
C ASN A 221 8.31 -20.07 0.21
N LYS A 222 7.38 -19.92 -0.74
CA LYS A 222 6.79 -21.00 -1.55
C LYS A 222 7.00 -20.73 -3.04
N ASP A 223 6.92 -21.79 -3.85
CA ASP A 223 7.06 -21.67 -5.32
C ASP A 223 5.84 -21.01 -5.98
N ARG A 224 4.73 -20.93 -5.24
CA ARG A 224 3.50 -20.32 -5.70
C ARG A 224 2.87 -19.51 -4.57
N PHE A 225 2.27 -18.38 -4.93
CA PHE A 225 1.48 -17.56 -4.04
C PHE A 225 0.19 -17.15 -4.75
N ASN A 226 -0.95 -17.43 -4.12
CA ASN A 226 -2.27 -17.06 -4.61
C ASN A 226 -2.85 -15.95 -3.74
N LEU A 227 -3.48 -14.96 -4.38
CA LEU A 227 -4.20 -13.88 -3.74
C LEU A 227 -5.42 -13.53 -4.58
N SER A 228 -6.55 -13.22 -3.95
CA SER A 228 -7.72 -12.70 -4.64
C SER A 228 -8.37 -11.59 -3.85
N LEU A 229 -9.00 -10.69 -4.59
CA LEU A 229 -9.81 -9.61 -4.05
C LEU A 229 -11.22 -9.77 -4.61
N SER A 230 -12.21 -9.85 -3.73
CA SER A 230 -13.62 -9.69 -4.06
C SER A 230 -14.13 -8.39 -3.44
N ILE A 231 -14.85 -7.61 -4.23
CA ILE A 231 -15.43 -6.34 -3.82
C ILE A 231 -16.94 -6.51 -3.74
N LYS A 232 -17.54 -6.12 -2.63
CA LYS A 232 -18.99 -6.03 -2.47
C LYS A 232 -19.37 -4.59 -2.16
N ASN A 233 -20.37 -4.09 -2.86
CA ASN A 233 -21.03 -2.85 -2.53
C ASN A 233 -22.30 -3.19 -1.73
N GLY A 234 -22.49 -2.53 -0.60
CA GLY A 234 -23.66 -2.72 0.27
C GLY A 234 -24.86 -1.86 -0.09
N ARG A 235 -24.83 -1.17 -1.24
CA ARG A 235 -25.98 -0.46 -1.82
C ARG A 235 -26.80 -1.36 -2.71
#